data_AF-A0A7W1LEY1-F1
#
_entry.id   AF-A0A7W1LEY1-F1
#
_cell.length_a   1.000
_cell.length_b   1.000
_cell.length_c   1.000
_cell.angle_alpha   90.00
_cell.angle_beta   90.00
_cell.angle_gamma   90.00
#
_symmetry.space_group_name_H-M   'P 1'
#
loop_
_entity.id
_entity.type
_entity.pdbx_description
1 polymer ?
#
loop_
_entity_poly.entity_id
_entity_poly.type
_entity_poly.pdbx_seq_one_letter_code
_entity_poly.pdbx_strand_id
1 'polypeptide(L)'
;TIVVLGSAGSMNGFMMQRGHQIICGDVGHGLGDSMYDGIIYVGGKVRSLGIDCVPGEWTDADTEFVERKFRIYDLGAPPELQKFVCGKKLYNYDNLEPSERKLVL
;
A
#
# COMPACT_ATOMS: atom_id res chain seq x y z
N THR A 1 -3.15 -1.47 11.81
CA THR A 1 -2.95 -2.53 10.80
C THR A 1 -4.28 -3.19 10.55
N ILE A 2 -4.60 -3.47 9.29
CA ILE A 2 -5.78 -4.25 8.90
C ILE A 2 -5.28 -5.60 8.37
N VAL A 3 -5.92 -6.69 8.76
CA VAL A 3 -5.63 -8.03 8.25
C VAL A 3 -6.92 -8.58 7.65
N VAL A 4 -6.88 -8.99 6.39
CA VAL A 4 -7.99 -9.60 5.65
C VAL A 4 -7.57 -11.03 5.34
N LEU A 5 -8.28 -12.01 5.91
CA LEU A 5 -7.95 -13.44 5.73
C LEU A 5 -8.42 -14.01 4.37
N GLY A 6 -9.21 -13.24 3.61
CA GLY A 6 -9.65 -13.59 2.26
C GLY A 6 -9.26 -12.52 1.24
N SER A 7 -10.09 -12.39 0.21
CA SER A 7 -9.93 -11.40 -0.86
C SER A 7 -10.48 -10.03 -0.48
N ALA A 8 -10.00 -8.98 -1.15
CA ALA A 8 -10.53 -7.62 -1.05
C ALA A 8 -10.99 -7.11 -2.44
N GLY A 9 -11.99 -6.22 -2.43
CA GLY A 9 -12.53 -5.62 -3.65
C GLY A 9 -11.62 -4.59 -4.30
N SER A 10 -12.18 -3.83 -5.24
CA SER A 10 -11.47 -2.75 -5.94
C SER A 10 -11.14 -1.57 -5.01
N MET A 11 -10.11 -0.82 -5.38
CA MET A 11 -9.67 0.43 -4.74
C MET A 11 -9.28 0.27 -3.27
N ASN A 12 -8.89 -0.94 -2.85
CA ASN A 12 -8.34 -1.13 -1.51
C ASN A 12 -7.06 -0.27 -1.35
N GLY A 13 -6.96 0.45 -0.23
CA GLY A 13 -5.85 1.38 0.02
C GLY A 13 -5.97 2.70 -0.74
N PHE A 14 -7.13 3.03 -1.30
CA PHE A 14 -7.37 4.34 -1.91
C PHE A 14 -7.10 5.48 -0.91
N MET A 15 -6.25 6.43 -1.30
CA MET A 15 -5.80 7.53 -0.44
C MET A 15 -5.21 7.08 0.91
N MET A 16 -4.59 5.89 0.97
CA MET A 16 -3.93 5.42 2.18
C MET A 16 -2.83 6.41 2.60
N GLN A 17 -2.91 6.90 3.85
CA GLN A 17 -2.01 7.94 4.35
C GLN A 17 -0.86 7.41 5.20
N ARG A 18 -0.99 6.21 5.77
CA ARG A 18 0.00 5.52 6.60
C ARG A 18 -0.50 4.15 7.03
N GLY A 19 0.39 3.36 7.60
CA GLY A 19 0.09 2.10 8.26
C GLY A 19 0.31 0.90 7.36
N HIS A 20 -0.31 -0.23 7.72
CA HIS A 20 -0.11 -1.50 7.04
C HIS A 20 -1.44 -2.21 6.80
N GLN A 21 -1.58 -2.81 5.62
CA GLN A 21 -2.65 -3.74 5.27
C GLN A 21 -2.04 -5.09 4.89
N ILE A 22 -2.59 -6.19 5.39
CA ILE A 22 -2.22 -7.55 4.98
C ILE A 22 -3.49 -8.20 4.41
N ILE A 23 -3.45 -8.64 3.15
CA ILE A 23 -4.58 -9.26 2.45
C ILE A 23 -4.13 -10.65 2.00
N CYS A 24 -4.73 -11.70 2.53
CA CYS A 24 -4.26 -13.07 2.31
C CYS A 24 -4.77 -13.67 0.98
N GLY A 25 -5.77 -13.05 0.35
CA GLY A 25 -6.32 -13.47 -0.94
C GLY A 25 -6.11 -12.46 -2.07
N ASP A 26 -6.91 -12.60 -3.12
CA ASP A 26 -6.88 -11.73 -4.31
C ASP A 26 -7.36 -10.30 -4.02
N VAL A 27 -6.90 -9.34 -4.81
CA VAL A 27 -7.37 -7.94 -4.77
C VAL A 27 -7.87 -7.45 -6.12
N GLY A 28 -8.92 -6.62 -6.07
CA GLY A 28 -9.55 -6.02 -7.24
C GLY A 28 -8.71 -4.94 -7.93
N HIS A 29 -9.35 -4.15 -8.79
CA HIS A 29 -8.69 -3.09 -9.55
C HIS A 29 -8.26 -1.91 -8.68
N GLY A 30 -7.11 -1.31 -8.98
CA GLY A 30 -6.68 -0.02 -8.43
C GLY A 30 -6.17 -0.11 -6.99
N LEU A 31 -5.40 -1.15 -6.67
CA LEU A 31 -4.77 -1.28 -5.35
C LEU A 31 -3.89 -0.06 -5.05
N GLY A 32 -4.08 0.58 -3.90
CA GLY A 32 -3.29 1.72 -3.45
C GLY A 32 -3.43 2.97 -4.31
N ASP A 33 -4.55 3.14 -5.00
CA ASP A 33 -4.73 4.32 -5.86
C ASP A 33 -4.69 5.63 -5.07
N SER A 34 -3.96 6.61 -5.59
CA SER A 34 -3.69 7.88 -4.90
C SER A 34 -3.16 7.73 -3.46
N MET A 35 -2.47 6.61 -3.13
CA MET A 35 -1.92 6.42 -1.79
C MET A 35 -0.81 7.44 -1.52
N TYR A 36 -0.86 8.07 -0.35
CA TYR A 36 0.20 8.96 0.11
C TYR A 36 1.34 8.16 0.74
N ASP A 37 1.05 7.22 1.64
CA ASP A 37 2.08 6.41 2.30
C ASP A 37 1.48 5.11 2.88
N GLY A 38 2.35 4.23 3.35
CA GLY A 38 2.00 2.96 3.96
C GLY A 38 2.45 1.76 3.13
N ILE A 39 2.19 0.57 3.68
CA ILE A 39 2.59 -0.71 3.09
C ILE A 39 1.36 -1.61 2.96
N ILE A 40 1.20 -2.23 1.79
CA ILE A 40 0.16 -3.22 1.53
C ILE A 40 0.84 -4.54 1.17
N TYR A 41 0.49 -5.61 1.87
CA TYR A 41 0.92 -6.96 1.57
C TYR A 41 -0.24 -7.76 0.98
N VAL A 42 -0.01 -8.50 -0.10
CA VAL A 42 -1.05 -9.26 -0.81
C VAL A 42 -0.57 -10.69 -1.09
N GLY A 43 -1.34 -11.70 -0.68
CA GLY A 43 -1.01 -13.11 -0.88
C GLY A 43 -1.65 -13.75 -2.12
N GLY A 44 -2.63 -13.08 -2.72
CA GLY A 44 -3.25 -13.51 -3.97
C GLY A 44 -2.84 -12.67 -5.18
N LYS A 45 -3.65 -12.76 -6.23
CA LYS A 45 -3.46 -12.01 -7.47
C LYS A 45 -3.89 -10.55 -7.28
N VAL A 46 -3.03 -9.64 -7.73
CA VAL A 46 -3.34 -8.22 -7.85
C VAL A 46 -3.86 -7.92 -9.25
N ARG A 47 -5.13 -7.52 -9.38
CA ARG A 47 -5.72 -7.30 -10.70
C ARG A 47 -5.15 -6.07 -11.42
N SER A 48 -5.00 -4.95 -10.72
CA SER A 48 -4.25 -3.79 -11.20
C SER A 48 -3.84 -2.88 -10.06
N LEU A 49 -2.71 -2.20 -10.22
CA LEU A 49 -2.26 -1.15 -9.30
C LEU A 49 -2.94 0.18 -9.60
N GLY A 50 -3.09 1.00 -8.57
CA GLY A 50 -3.41 2.41 -8.70
C GLY A 50 -2.20 3.24 -9.11
N ILE A 51 -2.41 4.53 -9.40
CA ILE A 51 -1.41 5.38 -10.05
C ILE A 51 -0.13 5.61 -9.22
N ASP A 52 -0.28 5.59 -7.90
CA ASP A 52 0.79 5.81 -6.92
C ASP A 52 1.24 4.54 -6.22
N CYS A 53 0.72 3.38 -6.60
CA CYS A 53 1.07 2.12 -5.96
C CYS A 53 2.06 1.36 -6.82
N VAL A 54 3.17 0.94 -6.22
CA VAL A 54 4.23 0.21 -6.92
C VAL A 54 4.67 -1.01 -6.10
N PRO A 55 5.24 -2.05 -6.73
CA PRO A 55 5.90 -3.12 -6.00
C PRO A 55 6.98 -2.56 -5.07
N GLY A 56 7.02 -3.05 -3.84
CA GLY A 56 8.02 -2.67 -2.85
C GLY A 56 9.06 -3.78 -2.64
N GLU A 57 10.27 -3.39 -2.26
CA GLU A 57 11.31 -4.33 -1.84
C GLU A 57 10.95 -4.98 -0.50
N TRP A 58 11.06 -6.31 -0.42
CA TRP A 58 10.86 -7.07 0.80
C TRP A 58 12.11 -7.06 1.67
N THR A 59 11.94 -6.84 2.97
CA THR A 59 13.02 -6.75 3.96
C THR A 59 12.76 -7.66 5.16
N ASP A 60 13.77 -7.92 5.98
CA ASP A 60 13.62 -8.71 7.22
C ASP A 60 12.60 -8.08 8.19
N ALA A 61 12.46 -6.74 8.17
CA ALA A 61 11.46 -6.03 8.97
C ALA A 61 10.03 -6.32 8.49
N ASP A 62 9.83 -6.58 7.20
CA ASP A 62 8.52 -7.00 6.67
C ASP A 62 8.17 -8.40 7.17
N THR A 63 9.13 -9.32 7.16
CA THR A 63 8.97 -10.68 7.71
C THR A 63 8.60 -10.62 9.19
N GLU A 64 9.39 -9.90 10.02
CA GLU A 64 9.11 -9.73 11.45
C GLU A 64 7.71 -9.17 11.68
N PHE A 65 7.35 -8.12 10.91
CA PHE A 65 6.08 -7.45 11.06
C PHE A 65 4.91 -8.39 10.76
N VAL A 66 4.94 -9.08 9.61
CA VAL A 66 3.87 -10.00 9.21
C VAL A 66 3.74 -11.15 10.19
N GLU A 67 4.84 -11.84 10.52
CA GLU A 67 4.82 -12.96 11.45
C GLU A 67 4.28 -12.57 12.82
N ARG A 68 4.69 -11.40 13.33
CA ARG A 68 4.20 -10.89 14.61
C ARG A 68 2.69 -10.61 14.56
N LYS A 69 2.16 -10.07 13.46
CA LYS A 69 0.70 -9.85 13.33
C LYS A 69 -0.06 -11.17 13.30
N PHE A 70 0.42 -12.17 12.57
CA PHE A 70 -0.20 -13.49 12.56
C PHE A 70 -0.18 -14.15 13.95
N ARG A 71 0.94 -14.04 14.66
CA ARG A 71 1.10 -14.60 16.01
C ARG A 71 0.17 -13.95 17.04
N ILE A 72 0.08 -12.62 17.05
CA ILE A 72 -0.75 -11.88 18.03
C ILE A 72 -2.24 -12.23 17.90
N TYR A 73 -2.69 -12.57 16.70
CA TYR A 73 -4.09 -12.89 16.43
C TYR A 73 -4.36 -14.39 16.24
N ASP A 74 -3.37 -15.25 16.51
CA ASP A 74 -3.45 -16.71 16.36
C ASP A 74 -3.96 -17.18 14.98
N LEU A 75 -3.38 -16.61 13.91
CA LEU A 75 -3.82 -16.81 12.53
C LEU A 75 -3.04 -17.92 11.80
N GLY A 76 -2.17 -18.65 12.50
CA GLY A 76 -1.25 -19.62 11.90
C GLY A 76 -0.07 -18.97 11.17
N ALA A 77 0.47 -19.67 10.17
CA ALA A 77 1.57 -19.15 9.35
C ALA A 77 1.03 -18.21 8.26
N PRO A 78 1.68 -17.07 8.00
CA PRO A 78 1.32 -16.21 6.87
C PRO A 78 1.52 -16.94 5.54
N PRO A 79 0.67 -16.68 4.53
CA PRO A 79 0.93 -17.16 3.18
C PRO A 79 2.16 -16.45 2.59
N GLU A 80 2.59 -16.87 1.39
CA GLU A 80 3.50 -16.06 0.60
C GLU A 80 2.83 -14.71 0.28
N LEU A 81 3.56 -13.60 0.45
CA LEU A 81 3.04 -12.25 0.28
C LEU A 81 3.91 -11.44 -0.66
N GLN A 82 3.27 -10.64 -1.48
CA GLN A 82 3.87 -9.55 -2.26
C GLN A 82 3.73 -8.25 -1.49
N LYS A 83 4.67 -7.32 -1.63
CA LYS A 83 4.65 -6.01 -0.97
C LYS A 83 4.42 -4.89 -1.98
N PHE A 84 3.62 -3.91 -1.59
CA PHE A 84 3.33 -2.70 -2.36
C PHE A 84 3.45 -1.46 -1.48
N VAL A 85 3.96 -0.37 -2.05
CA VAL A 85 4.26 0.89 -1.38
C VAL A 85 3.89 2.09 -2.26
N CYS A 86 3.92 3.29 -1.68
CA CYS A 86 3.74 4.53 -2.44
C CYS A 86 4.95 4.79 -3.35
N GLY A 87 4.71 4.91 -4.66
CA GLY A 87 5.67 5.33 -5.67
C GLY A 87 5.85 6.85 -5.76
N LYS A 88 5.08 7.63 -4.99
CA LYS A 88 5.17 9.09 -4.88
C LYS A 88 5.07 9.82 -6.23
N LYS A 89 4.29 9.28 -7.17
CA LYS A 89 4.13 9.84 -8.52
C LYS A 89 3.25 11.09 -8.53
N LEU A 90 2.25 11.16 -7.65
CA LEU A 90 1.40 12.35 -7.49
C LEU A 90 1.93 13.38 -6.49
N TYR A 91 3.16 13.21 -5.99
CA TYR A 91 3.81 14.17 -5.12
C TYR A 91 4.26 15.38 -5.96
N ASN A 92 3.34 16.33 -6.13
CA ASN A 92 3.58 17.57 -6.86
C ASN A 92 3.93 18.67 -5.86
N TYR A 93 5.22 18.87 -5.65
CA TYR A 93 5.71 20.05 -4.94
C TYR A 93 6.07 21.12 -5.96
N ASP A 94 5.54 22.32 -5.74
CA ASP A 94 6.03 23.48 -6.48
C ASP A 94 7.36 23.91 -5.86
N ASN A 95 8.34 24.19 -6.70
CA ASN A 95 9.65 24.66 -6.25
C ASN A 95 9.63 26.15 -5.89
N LEU A 96 8.58 26.87 -6.28
CA LEU A 96 8.42 28.29 -6.03
C LEU A 96 7.48 28.52 -4.83
N GLU A 97 7.93 29.39 -3.92
CA GLU A 97 7.06 29.91 -2.88
C GLU A 97 5.87 30.63 -3.51
N PRO A 98 4.70 30.67 -2.86
CA PRO A 98 3.52 31.35 -3.41
C PRO A 98 3.78 32.79 -3.84
N SER A 99 4.71 33.50 -3.19
CA SER A 99 5.14 34.86 -3.54
C SER A 99 6.02 34.95 -4.79
N GLU A 100 6.67 33.85 -5.17
CA GLU A 100 7.58 33.74 -6.32
C GLU A 100 6.86 33.25 -7.58
N ARG A 101 5.63 32.74 -7.44
CA ARG A 101 4.79 32.35 -8.57
C ARG A 101 4.33 33.61 -9.31
N LYS A 102 4.77 33.79 -10.55
CA LYS A 102 4.13 34.75 -11.45
C LYS A 102 2.68 34.33 -11.63
N LEU A 103 1.75 35.22 -11.30
CA LEU A 103 0.34 35.09 -11.68
C LEU A 103 0.28 34.98 -13.21
N VAL A 104 0.12 33.76 -13.71
CA VAL A 104 -0.35 33.54 -15.07
C VAL A 104 -1.86 33.65 -14.98
N LEU A 105 -2.37 34.85 -15.29
CA LEU A 105 -3.79 35.12 -15.51
C LEU A 105 -4.25 34.46 -16.81
#